data_AF-A0A7C5WHJ4-F1
#
_entry.id   AF-A0A7C5WHJ4-F1
#
_cell.length_a   1.000
_cell.length_b   1.000
_cell.length_c   1.000
_cell.angle_alpha   90.00
_cell.angle_beta   90.00
_cell.angle_gamma   90.00
#
_symmetry.space_group_name_H-M   'P 1'
#
loop_
_entity.id
_entity.type
_entity.pdbx_description
1 polymer ?
#
loop_
_entity_poly.entity_id
_entity_poly.type
_entity_poly.pdbx_seq_one_letter_code
_entity_poly.pdbx_strand_id
1 'polypeptide(L)'
;MTAAKTGSGEDVHLTWDVSTCPSTTYHLFHGDAADLSNYGYSGGVCGLSTTGDDTVPIPPPAAGSFTWWLLAGTEGTTEGHHGFRSDGTIRPASGVGLCGVLDHDASGSCP
;
A
#
# COMPACT_ATOMS: atom_id res chain seq x y z
N MET A 1 -8.26 -6.59 -1.99
CA MET A 1 -8.23 -5.31 -2.74
C MET A 1 -8.49 -5.58 -4.21
N THR A 2 -9.26 -4.72 -4.88
CA THR A 2 -9.36 -4.67 -6.34
C THR A 2 -8.96 -3.28 -6.84
N ALA A 3 -8.49 -3.20 -8.08
CA ALA A 3 -8.02 -1.97 -8.69
C ALA A 3 -8.51 -1.90 -10.14
N ALA A 4 -9.06 -0.76 -10.54
CA ALA A 4 -9.52 -0.50 -11.90
C ALA A 4 -9.06 0.89 -12.36
N LYS A 5 -8.55 0.99 -13.59
CA LYS A 5 -8.24 2.30 -14.19
C LYS A 5 -9.52 3.09 -14.39
N THR A 6 -9.46 4.39 -14.11
CA THR A 6 -10.53 5.32 -14.48
C THR A 6 -10.43 5.69 -15.97
N GLY A 7 -11.44 6.37 -16.51
CA GLY A 7 -11.54 6.66 -17.95
C GLY A 7 -10.39 7.50 -18.54
N SER A 8 -9.63 8.24 -17.71
CA SER A 8 -8.43 8.99 -18.13
C SER A 8 -7.14 8.15 -18.09
N GLY A 9 -7.12 7.08 -17.31
CA GLY A 9 -5.92 6.27 -17.06
C GLY A 9 -4.87 6.92 -16.14
N GLU A 10 -5.17 8.11 -15.60
CA GLU A 10 -4.31 8.84 -14.65
C GLU A 10 -4.65 8.50 -13.20
N ASP A 11 -5.87 8.01 -12.96
CA ASP A 11 -6.32 7.55 -11.66
C ASP A 11 -6.65 6.07 -11.66
N VAL A 12 -6.61 5.49 -10.47
CA VAL A 12 -7.06 4.13 -10.20
C VAL A 12 -8.14 4.18 -9.13
N HIS A 13 -9.29 3.58 -9.44
CA HIS A 13 -10.32 3.30 -8.45
C HIS A 13 -9.96 2.02 -7.71
N LEU A 14 -9.91 2.13 -6.38
CA LEU A 14 -9.53 1.07 -5.46
C LEU A 14 -10.71 0.70 -4.59
N THR A 15 -10.89 -0.60 -4.37
CA THR A 15 -11.77 -1.11 -3.32
C THR A 15 -11.06 -2.16 -2.48
N TRP A 16 -11.31 -2.17 -1.18
CA TRP A 16 -10.72 -3.12 -0.24
C TRP A 16 -11.66 -3.47 0.91
N ASP A 17 -11.37 -4.59 1.57
CA ASP A 17 -12.19 -5.08 2.66
C ASP A 17 -11.82 -4.39 3.97
N VAL A 18 -12.71 -3.53 4.44
CA VAL A 18 -12.60 -2.86 5.75
C VAL A 18 -13.41 -3.54 6.84
N SER A 19 -14.19 -4.57 6.48
CA SER A 19 -15.00 -5.35 7.43
C SER A 19 -14.18 -6.41 8.17
N THR A 20 -13.20 -7.00 7.48
CA THR A 20 -12.28 -7.98 8.07
C THR A 20 -11.02 -7.32 8.64
N CYS A 21 -10.65 -6.15 8.11
CA CYS A 21 -9.40 -5.46 8.41
C CYS A 21 -9.60 -3.98 8.73
N PRO A 22 -10.41 -3.64 9.76
CA PRO A 22 -10.66 -2.26 10.10
C PRO A 22 -9.38 -1.59 10.57
N SER A 23 -9.22 -0.33 10.18
CA SER A 23 -8.10 0.51 10.57
C SER A 23 -8.57 1.96 10.67
N THR A 24 -7.87 2.78 11.47
CA THR A 24 -8.23 4.19 11.66
C THR A 24 -7.98 5.04 10.40
N THR A 25 -7.02 4.63 9.57
CA THR A 25 -6.82 5.13 8.20
C THR A 25 -6.08 4.08 7.38
N TYR A 26 -5.95 4.32 6.07
CA TYR A 26 -5.21 3.46 5.15
C TYR A 26 -4.28 4.31 4.28
N HIS A 27 -3.18 3.71 3.85
CA HIS A 27 -2.24 4.30 2.91
C HIS A 27 -2.00 3.34 1.76
N LEU A 28 -1.86 3.88 0.56
CA LEU A 28 -1.42 3.13 -0.59
C LEU A 28 0.03 3.49 -0.88
N PHE A 29 0.94 2.55 -0.68
CA PHE A 29 2.33 2.70 -1.06
C PHE A 29 2.57 2.12 -2.45
N HIS A 30 3.53 2.69 -3.16
CA HIS A 30 3.87 2.27 -4.50
C HIS A 30 5.37 2.26 -4.75
N GLY A 31 5.80 1.42 -5.68
CA GLY A 31 7.19 1.31 -6.10
C GLY A 31 7.33 1.00 -7.59
N ASP A 32 8.51 1.27 -8.12
CA ASP A 32 8.85 0.95 -9.51
C ASP A 32 9.18 -0.54 -9.66
N ALA A 33 8.96 -1.09 -10.86
CA ALA A 33 9.29 -2.48 -11.17
C ALA A 33 10.74 -2.86 -10.84
N ALA A 34 11.69 -1.93 -11.02
CA ALA A 34 13.10 -2.15 -10.75
C ALA A 34 13.38 -2.40 -9.25
N ASP A 35 12.58 -1.79 -8.37
CA ASP A 35 12.78 -1.84 -6.92
C ASP A 35 11.94 -2.92 -6.23
N LEU A 36 11.06 -3.61 -6.98
CA LEU A 36 10.18 -4.66 -6.44
C LEU A 36 10.97 -5.77 -5.73
N SER A 37 12.14 -6.14 -6.26
CA SER A 37 12.99 -7.19 -5.68
C SER A 37 13.51 -6.84 -4.28
N ASN A 38 13.63 -5.54 -3.98
CA ASN A 38 14.07 -5.01 -2.69
C ASN A 38 12.91 -4.50 -1.83
N TYR A 39 11.67 -4.59 -2.34
CA TYR A 39 10.48 -3.98 -1.73
C TYR A 39 10.64 -2.46 -1.53
N GLY A 40 11.35 -1.80 -2.46
CA GLY A 40 11.61 -0.37 -2.39
C GLY A 40 10.38 0.45 -2.77
N TYR A 41 9.89 1.26 -1.84
CA TYR A 41 8.79 2.19 -2.10
C TYR A 41 9.33 3.50 -2.68
N SER A 42 8.73 3.98 -3.77
CA SER A 42 9.05 5.26 -4.41
C SER A 42 8.07 6.38 -4.03
N GLY A 43 6.92 6.03 -3.44
CA GLY A 43 5.96 7.01 -2.94
C GLY A 43 4.72 6.37 -2.30
N GLY A 44 3.77 7.21 -1.91
CA GLY A 44 2.51 6.75 -1.36
C GLY A 44 1.42 7.82 -1.35
N VAL A 45 0.17 7.36 -1.37
CA VAL A 45 -1.04 8.16 -1.20
C VAL A 45 -1.53 7.94 0.23
N CYS A 46 -1.47 9.02 1.00
CA CYS A 46 -1.75 8.99 2.43
C CYS A 46 -3.20 9.34 2.73
N GLY A 47 -3.71 8.86 3.86
CA GLY A 47 -5.03 9.25 4.39
C GLY A 47 -6.21 8.80 3.54
N LEU A 48 -6.17 7.58 3.00
CA LEU A 48 -7.28 7.02 2.24
C LEU A 48 -8.52 6.80 3.12
N SER A 49 -9.67 6.76 2.46
CA SER A 49 -10.96 6.55 3.12
C SER A 49 -11.01 5.28 3.97
N THR A 50 -11.67 5.35 5.12
CA THR A 50 -11.93 4.15 5.95
C THR A 50 -13.12 3.31 5.45
N THR A 51 -13.77 3.72 4.37
CA THR A 51 -14.94 3.02 3.79
C THR A 51 -14.58 1.85 2.88
N GLY A 52 -13.30 1.68 2.53
CA GLY A 52 -12.88 0.62 1.62
C GLY A 52 -13.05 0.95 0.14
N ASP A 53 -13.16 2.23 -0.20
CA ASP A 53 -13.35 2.73 -1.56
C ASP A 53 -12.65 4.09 -1.69
N ASP A 54 -11.78 4.25 -2.70
CA ASP A 54 -11.13 5.53 -2.99
C ASP A 54 -10.62 5.60 -4.44
N THR A 55 -10.50 6.81 -4.98
CA THR A 55 -9.89 7.05 -6.30
C THR A 55 -8.63 7.86 -6.12
N VAL A 56 -7.50 7.29 -6.55
CA VAL A 56 -6.18 7.85 -6.27
C VAL A 56 -5.41 8.12 -7.55
N PRO A 57 -4.67 9.24 -7.62
CA PRO A 57 -3.79 9.49 -8.75
C PRO A 57 -2.60 8.53 -8.68
N ILE A 58 -2.31 7.84 -9.78
CA ILE A 58 -1.13 6.97 -9.87
C ILE A 58 -0.29 7.41 -11.07
N PRO A 59 0.98 7.79 -10.86
CA PRO A 59 1.87 8.13 -11.95
C PRO A 59 1.98 6.96 -12.95
N PRO A 60 1.80 7.21 -14.26
CA PRO A 60 2.00 6.17 -15.26
C PRO A 60 3.46 5.69 -15.20
N PRO A 61 3.71 4.36 -15.22
CA PRO A 61 5.07 3.86 -15.23
C PRO A 61 5.79 4.25 -16.52
N ALA A 62 7.12 4.29 -16.45
CA ALA A 62 7.95 4.42 -17.65
C ALA A 62 7.60 3.34 -18.69
N ALA A 63 7.76 3.66 -19.98
CA ALA A 63 7.43 2.75 -21.07
C ALA A 63 8.15 1.40 -20.90
N GLY A 64 7.41 0.30 -20.98
CA GLY A 64 7.94 -1.06 -20.78
C GLY A 64 8.12 -1.47 -19.30
N SER A 65 7.68 -0.65 -18.35
CA SER A 65 7.73 -0.92 -16.91
C SER A 65 6.32 -1.06 -16.32
N PHE A 66 6.24 -1.38 -15.03
CA PHE A 66 5.01 -1.37 -14.25
C PHE A 66 5.25 -0.72 -12.88
N THR A 67 4.17 -0.20 -12.29
CA THR A 67 4.15 0.25 -10.89
C THR A 67 3.46 -0.83 -10.08
N TRP A 68 4.05 -1.23 -8.96
CA TRP A 68 3.40 -2.12 -8.00
C TRP A 68 2.88 -1.31 -6.82
N TRP A 69 1.85 -1.84 -6.18
CA TRP A 69 1.15 -1.16 -5.09
C TRP A 69 0.95 -2.08 -3.90
N LEU A 70 0.86 -1.46 -2.74
CA LEU A 70 0.50 -2.12 -1.50
C LEU A 70 -0.38 -1.21 -0.66
N LEU A 71 -1.53 -1.73 -0.23
CA LEU A 71 -2.41 -1.04 0.68
C LEU A 71 -2.13 -1.51 2.11
N ALA A 72 -1.91 -0.58 3.03
CA ALA A 72 -1.71 -0.87 4.44
C ALA A 72 -2.70 -0.07 5.30
N GLY A 73 -3.29 -0.72 6.29
CA GLY A 73 -4.00 -0.03 7.37
C GLY A 73 -3.00 0.60 8.33
N THR A 74 -3.29 1.79 8.83
CA THR A 74 -2.46 2.47 9.83
C THR A 74 -3.25 2.98 11.03
N GLU A 75 -2.59 2.94 12.19
CA GLU A 75 -3.04 3.50 13.47
C GLU A 75 -1.99 4.47 14.01
N GLY A 76 -2.26 5.78 13.86
CA GLY A 76 -1.28 6.81 14.18
C GLY A 76 -0.06 6.73 13.26
N THR A 77 1.11 6.50 13.84
CA THR A 77 2.39 6.35 13.12
C THR A 77 2.78 4.90 12.85
N THR A 78 1.91 3.95 13.18
CA THR A 78 2.16 2.51 13.00
C THR A 78 1.36 1.99 11.82
N GLU A 79 1.99 1.28 10.91
CA GLU A 79 1.32 0.57 9.81
C GLU A 79 1.22 -0.94 10.07
N GLY A 80 0.23 -1.59 9.46
CA GLY A 80 0.08 -3.03 9.47
C GLY A 80 1.07 -3.76 8.55
N HIS A 81 1.10 -5.09 8.65
CA HIS A 81 2.08 -5.91 7.96
C HIS A 81 1.94 -5.93 6.42
N HIS A 82 3.06 -5.91 5.67
CA HIS A 82 3.06 -5.98 4.19
C HIS A 82 3.27 -7.41 3.66
N GLY A 83 2.97 -8.41 4.49
CA GLY A 83 3.14 -9.83 4.20
C GLY A 83 4.54 -10.39 4.52
N PHE A 84 4.75 -11.67 4.20
CA PHE A 84 5.94 -12.43 4.57
C PHE A 84 6.69 -12.96 3.36
N ARG A 85 8.03 -12.98 3.40
CA ARG A 85 8.86 -13.73 2.45
C ARG A 85 8.58 -15.24 2.57
N SER A 86 9.03 -16.01 1.58
CA SER A 86 8.87 -17.47 1.60
C SER A 86 9.60 -18.16 2.76
N ASP A 87 10.57 -17.49 3.40
CA ASP A 87 11.27 -17.95 4.59
C ASP A 87 10.54 -17.55 5.91
N GLY A 88 9.39 -16.89 5.82
CA GLY A 88 8.62 -16.42 6.98
C GLY A 88 9.04 -15.05 7.51
N THR A 89 10.04 -14.38 6.91
CA THR A 89 10.48 -13.05 7.33
C THR A 89 9.47 -11.99 6.92
N ILE A 90 9.12 -11.09 7.84
CA ILE A 90 8.20 -9.98 7.57
C ILE A 90 8.76 -8.97 6.54
N ARG A 91 7.85 -8.33 5.81
CA ARG A 91 8.14 -7.24 4.87
C ARG A 91 7.29 -6.02 5.24
N PRO A 92 7.85 -4.80 5.15
CA PRO A 92 9.24 -4.46 5.50
C PRO A 92 9.53 -4.79 6.98
N ALA A 93 10.80 -4.68 7.39
CA ALA A 93 11.20 -4.95 8.78
C ALA A 93 11.00 -3.74 9.73
N SER A 94 10.65 -2.58 9.17
CA SER A 94 10.43 -1.30 9.85
C SER A 94 9.37 -0.51 9.08
N GLY A 95 8.84 0.56 9.68
CA GLY A 95 7.94 1.47 8.98
C GLY A 95 8.52 1.97 7.66
N VAL A 96 7.68 2.13 6.64
CA VAL A 96 8.11 2.59 5.30
C VAL A 96 8.67 4.01 5.25
N GLY A 97 8.50 4.83 6.29
CA GLY A 97 8.97 6.22 6.33
C GLY A 97 8.19 7.18 5.42
N LEU A 98 7.09 6.70 4.83
CA LEU A 98 6.14 7.47 4.03
C LEU A 98 4.88 7.73 4.85
N CYS A 99 4.13 8.78 4.51
CA CYS A 99 2.87 9.11 5.18
C CYS A 99 2.97 9.33 6.70
N GLY A 100 4.16 9.67 7.21
CA GLY A 100 4.39 9.82 8.65
C GLY A 100 4.45 8.51 9.42
N VAL A 101 4.50 7.37 8.72
CA VAL A 101 4.72 6.05 9.33
C VAL A 101 6.15 5.95 9.82
N LEU A 102 6.29 5.56 11.09
CA LEU A 102 7.56 5.38 11.78
C LEU A 102 7.77 3.91 12.16
N ASP A 103 6.67 3.23 12.49
CA ASP A 103 6.68 1.87 13.04
C ASP A 103 5.84 0.94 12.16
N HIS A 104 6.16 -0.35 12.23
CA HIS A 104 5.47 -1.40 11.49
C HIS A 104 5.07 -2.51 12.46
N ASP A 105 3.77 -2.76 12.56
CA ASP A 105 3.21 -3.85 13.35
C ASP A 105 3.30 -5.17 12.57
N ALA A 106 4.31 -5.97 12.92
CA ALA A 106 4.52 -7.30 12.35
C ALA A 106 3.60 -8.39 12.96
N SER A 107 2.82 -8.05 14.00
CA SER A 107 1.98 -9.00 14.73
C SER A 107 0.53 -9.07 14.21
N GLY A 108 0.07 -8.00 13.55
CA GLY A 108 -1.22 -7.99 12.88
C GLY A 108 -1.30 -9.01 11.75
N SER A 109 -2.46 -9.64 11.59
CA SER A 109 -2.76 -10.48 10.43
C SER A 109 -4.06 -10.01 9.81
N CYS A 110 -3.94 -9.30 8.69
CA CYS A 110 -5.04 -9.03 7.80
C CYS A 110 -5.01 -10.07 6.68
N PRO A 111 -6.08 -10.86 6.47
CA PRO A 111 -6.10 -11.90 5.44
C PRO A 111 -5.93 -11.36 4.01
#